data_AF-A0A0S6VZF4-F1
#
_entry.id   AF-A0A0S6VZF4-F1
#
_cell.length_a   1.000
_cell.length_b   1.000
_cell.length_c   1.000
_cell.angle_alpha   90.00
_cell.angle_beta   90.00
_cell.angle_gamma   90.00
#
_symmetry.space_group_name_H-M   'P 1'
#
loop_
_entity.id
_entity.type
_entity.pdbx_description
1 polymer ?
#
loop_
_entity_poly.entity_id
_entity_poly.type
_entity_poly.pdbx_seq_one_letter_code
_entity_poly.pdbx_strand_id
1 'polypeptide(L)' 'MLLEHVQMITEHDIPKFAIIEFEEYRQLKALLTDAEKLEDYLDFLHIQQVKAQHPQRVTLADVKHQLELS' A
#
# COMPACT_ATOMS: atom_id res chain seq x y z
N MET A 1 7.92 -1.29 -0.63
CA MET A 1 6.64 -1.72 -0.02
C MET A 1 6.97 -2.62 1.16
N LEU A 2 6.05 -2.74 2.12
CA LEU A 2 6.24 -3.65 3.25
C LEU A 2 6.23 -5.11 2.74
N LEU A 3 7.08 -5.98 3.30
CA LEU A 3 7.14 -7.42 2.99
C LEU A 3 7.52 -7.71 1.53
N GLU A 4 8.52 -7.01 0.99
CA GLU A 4 8.99 -7.26 -0.39
C GLU A 4 9.78 -8.57 -0.52
N HIS A 5 10.41 -9.02 0.56
CA HIS A 5 11.30 -10.19 0.55
C HIS A 5 10.84 -11.24 1.56
N VAL A 6 9.74 -11.92 1.24
CA VAL A 6 9.22 -13.03 2.06
C VAL A 6 9.67 -14.37 1.48
N GLN A 7 10.34 -15.18 2.30
CA GLN A 7 10.65 -16.57 1.95
C GLN A 7 9.64 -17.50 2.61
N MET A 8 9.02 -18.39 1.83
CA MET A 8 8.04 -19.35 2.34
C MET A 8 8.70 -20.71 2.56
N ILE A 9 8.55 -21.27 3.75
CA ILE A 9 8.84 -22.69 4.01
C ILE A 9 7.55 -23.47 3.83
N THR A 10 7.58 -24.43 2.91
CA THR A 10 6.48 -25.33 2.61
C THR A 10 6.75 -26.74 3.17
N GLU A 11 5.69 -27.43 3.56
CA GLU A 11 5.71 -28.85 3.91
C GLU A 11 4.57 -29.54 3.16
N HIS A 12 4.89 -30.56 2.35
CA HIS A 12 3.93 -31.18 1.42
C HIS A 12 3.24 -30.15 0.50
N ASP A 13 4.00 -29.19 -0.02
CA ASP A 13 3.51 -28.05 -0.83
C ASP A 13 2.52 -27.11 -0.11
N ILE A 14 2.33 -27.27 1.20
CA ILE A 14 1.51 -26.37 2.02
C ILE A 14 2.43 -25.34 2.69
N PRO A 15 2.22 -24.03 2.48
CA PRO A 15 2.98 -23.00 3.17
C PRO A 15 2.73 -23.05 4.68
N LYS A 16 3.79 -23.23 5.48
CA LYS A 16 3.70 -23.28 6.95
C LYS A 16 4.31 -22.07 7.63
N PHE A 17 5.44 -21.57 7.11
CA PHE A 17 6.14 -20.45 7.71
C PHE A 17 6.51 -19.41 6.65
N ALA A 18 6.41 -18.15 7.03
CA ALA A 18 6.95 -17.02 6.30
C ALA A 18 8.16 -16.47 7.07
N ILE A 19 9.31 -16.44 6.42
CA ILE A 19 10.53 -15.82 6.93
C ILE A 19 10.63 -14.44 6.29
N ILE A 20 10.84 -13.44 7.16
CA ILE A 20 11.05 -12.06 6.79
C ILE A 20 12.28 -11.54 7.53
N GLU A 21 12.88 -10.48 7.01
CA GLU A 21 13.98 -9.84 7.70
C GLU A 21 13.51 -9.25 9.04
N PHE A 22 14.38 -9.28 10.05
CA PHE A 22 13.99 -8.84 11.39
C PHE A 22 13.59 -7.36 11.44
N GLU A 23 14.19 -6.54 10.57
CA GLU A 23 13.82 -5.13 10.45
C GLU A 23 12.42 -4.94 9.85
N GLU A 24 12.04 -5.74 8.84
CA GLU A 24 10.69 -5.75 8.30
C GLU A 24 9.67 -6.18 9.35
N TYR A 25 10.01 -7.17 10.19
CA TYR A 25 9.19 -7.56 11.33
C TYR A 25 8.97 -6.39 12.31
N ARG A 26 10.02 -5.63 12.63
CA ARG A 26 9.89 -4.48 13.54
C ARG A 26 8.98 -3.40 12.96
N GLN A 27 9.13 -3.10 11.67
CA GLN A 27 8.28 -2.13 10.99
C GLN A 27 6.82 -2.60 10.95
N LEU A 28 6.58 -3.85 10.59
CA LEU A 28 5.25 -4.45 10.61
C LEU A 28 4.63 -4.40 12.01
N LYS A 29 5.40 -4.78 13.04
CA LYS A 29 4.93 -4.72 14.42
C LYS A 29 4.56 -3.30 14.81
N ALA A 30 5.44 -2.32 14.57
CA ALA A 30 5.19 -0.92 14.89
C ALA A 30 3.94 -0.37 14.19
N LEU A 31 3.74 -0.73 12.92
CA LEU A 31 2.56 -0.37 12.15
C LEU A 31 1.28 -0.99 12.72
N LEU A 32 1.30 -2.29 13.04
CA LEU A 32 0.12 -3.00 13.54
C LEU A 32 -0.24 -2.66 15.00
N THR A 33 0.71 -2.16 15.78
CA THR A 33 0.47 -1.76 17.18
C THR A 33 0.01 -0.32 17.34
N ASP A 34 -0.01 0.46 16.27
CA ASP A 34 -0.33 1.88 16.28
C ASP A 34 -1.46 2.16 15.29
N ALA A 35 -2.66 2.42 15.80
CA ALA A 35 -3.85 2.59 14.99
C ALA A 35 -3.77 3.78 14.02
N GLU A 36 -3.16 4.90 14.46
CA GLU A 36 -3.00 6.10 13.63
C GLU A 36 -2.06 5.81 12.45
N LYS A 37 -0.93 5.17 12.71
CA LYS A 37 0.00 4.75 11.63
C LYS A 37 -0.62 3.76 10.66
N LEU A 38 -1.47 2.86 11.16
CA LEU A 38 -2.18 1.90 10.32
C LEU A 38 -3.17 2.61 9.39
N GLU A 39 -3.95 3.56 9.91
CA GLU A 39 -4.87 4.37 9.12
C GLU A 39 -4.12 5.14 8.02
N ASP A 40 -3.03 5.84 8.38
CA ASP A 40 -2.18 6.57 7.41
C ASP A 40 -1.65 5.66 6.30
N TYR A 41 -1.24 4.44 6.64
CA TYR A 41 -0.73 3.49 5.67
C TYR A 41 -1.82 2.97 4.74
N LEU A 42 -3.03 2.72 5.25
CA LEU A 42 -4.17 2.30 4.44
C LEU A 42 -4.60 3.41 3.47
N ASP A 43 -4.62 4.66 3.93
CA ASP A 43 -4.89 5.83 3.09
C ASP A 43 -3.83 5.99 1.99
N PHE A 44 -2.55 5.81 2.33
CA PHE A 44 -1.47 5.81 1.35
C PHE A 44 -1.69 4.73 0.27
N LEU A 45 -2.00 3.50 0.67
CA LEU A 45 -2.27 2.40 -0.28
C LEU A 45 -3.47 2.71 -1.17
N HIS A 46 -4.54 3.26 -0.60
CA HIS A 46 -5.74 3.64 -1.35
C HIS A 46 -5.42 4.70 -2.42
N ILE A 47 -4.68 5.76 -2.06
CA ILE A 47 -4.28 6.80 -3.01
C ILE A 47 -3.41 6.23 -4.14
N GLN A 48 -2.51 5.30 -3.86
CA GLN A 48 -1.70 4.63 -4.88
C GLN A 48 -2.58 3.84 -5.86
N GLN A 49 -3.58 3.11 -5.35
CA GLN A 49 -4.54 2.37 -6.19
C GLN A 49 -5.36 3.30 -7.08
N VAL A 50 -5.92 4.38 -6.51
CA VAL A 50 -6.70 5.37 -7.26
C VAL A 50 -5.85 6.00 -8.37
N LYS A 51 -4.59 6.36 -8.08
CA LYS A 51 -3.65 6.89 -9.08
C LYS A 51 -3.33 5.90 -10.18
N ALA A 52 -3.19 4.62 -9.86
CA ALA A 52 -2.93 3.57 -10.84
C ALA A 52 -4.14 3.33 -11.77
N GLN A 53 -5.36 3.45 -11.24
CA GLN A 53 -6.60 3.34 -12.01
C GLN A 53 -6.88 4.57 -12.86
N HIS A 54 -6.44 5.75 -12.40
CA HIS A 54 -6.59 7.03 -13.09
C HIS A 54 -5.22 7.65 -13.42
N PRO A 55 -4.45 7.07 -14.37
CA PRO A 55 -3.12 7.57 -14.74
C PRO A 55 -3.17 8.91 -15.48
N GLN A 56 -4.37 9.39 -15.82
CA GLN A 56 -4.59 10.64 -16.53
C GLN A 56 -4.19 11.83 -15.66
N ARG A 57 -3.15 12.55 -16.10
CA ARG A 57 -2.82 13.87 -15.56
C ARG A 57 -3.71 14.89 -16.24
N VAL A 58 -4.69 15.40 -15.51
CA VAL A 58 -5.56 16.48 -15.96
C VAL A 58 -4.95 17.83 -15.58
N THR A 59 -5.01 18.80 -16.49
CA THR A 59 -4.60 20.17 -16.19
C THR A 59 -5.73 20.90 -15.44
N LEU A 60 -5.39 22.00 -14.76
CA LEU A 60 -6.38 22.80 -14.04
C LEU A 60 -7.49 23.35 -14.97
N ALA A 61 -7.15 23.61 -16.24
CA ALA A 61 -8.12 24.02 -17.24
C ALA A 61 -9.10 22.87 -17.60
N ASP A 62 -8.59 21.64 -17.72
CA ASP A 62 -9.42 20.47 -18.03
C ASP A 62 -10.40 20.15 -16.89
N VAL A 63 -9.94 20.28 -15.64
CA VAL A 63 -10.79 20.07 -14.45
C VAL A 63 -11.88 21.12 -14.34
N LYS A 64 -11.56 22.40 -14.62
CA LYS A 64 -12.53 23.50 -14.65
C LYS A 64 -13.62 23.28 -15.71
N HIS A 65 -13.21 22.86 -16.90
CA HIS A 65 -14.14 22.53 -17.98
C HIS A 65 -15.03 21.33 -17.63
N GLN A 66 -14.52 20.31 -16.92
CA GLN A 66 -15.33 19.15 -16.48
C GLN A 66 -16.31 19.48 -15.35
N LEU A 67 -15.98 20.43 -14.48
CA LEU A 67 -16.82 20.85 -13.35
C LEU A 67 -17.80 21.97 -13.71
N GLU A 68 -17.86 22.38 -14.97
CA GLU A 68 -18.65 23.55 -15.46
C GLU A 68 -18.30 24.86 -14.73
N LEU A 69 -17.12 24.91 -14.12
CA LEU A 69 -16.59 26.10 -13.45
C LEU A 69 -15.78 26.88 -14.48
N SER A 70 -16.41 27.90 -15.06
CA SER A 70 -15.80 28.81 -16.05
C SER A 70 -14.56 29.52 -15.50
#